data_AF-A0A257QIJ8-F1
#
_entry.id   AF-A0A257QIJ8-F1
#
_cell.length_a   1.000
_cell.length_b   1.000
_cell.length_c   1.000
_cell.angle_alpha   90.00
_cell.angle_beta   90.00
_cell.angle_gamma   90.00
#
_symmetry.space_group_name_H-M   'P 1'
#
loop_
_entity.id
_entity.type
_entity.pdbx_description
1 polymer ?
#
loop_
_entity_poly.entity_id
_entity_poly.type
_entity_poly.pdbx_seq_one_letter_code
_entity_poly.pdbx_strand_id
1 'polypeptide(L)'
;MFATVSQQDRALISGIAAYRASPYTRDMTDPPTIWAESETRLLDYGGTGPSILFVPSLINRAYILDLMPEASMLRWLAAHGTHPYLLDWGWPGEIERHFTLTDYIAGRLERAIA
;
A
#
# COMPACT_ATOMS: atom_id res chain seq x y z
N MET A 1 -7.64 -12.09 40.02
CA MET A 1 -7.16 -10.93 39.23
C MET A 1 -5.84 -11.21 38.52
N PHE A 2 -4.82 -11.79 39.18
CA PHE A 2 -3.51 -12.07 38.53
C PHE A 2 -3.49 -13.23 37.52
N ALA A 3 -4.33 -14.27 37.70
CA ALA A 3 -4.37 -15.41 36.77
C ALA A 3 -4.90 -15.05 35.37
N THR A 4 -5.89 -14.15 35.30
CA THR A 4 -6.51 -13.70 34.05
C THR A 4 -5.59 -12.83 33.20
N VAL A 5 -4.78 -11.96 33.82
CA VAL A 5 -3.75 -11.17 33.11
C VAL A 5 -2.73 -12.11 32.44
N SER A 6 -2.27 -13.13 33.16
CA SER A 6 -1.30 -14.11 32.62
C SER A 6 -1.84 -14.95 31.44
N GLN A 7 -3.15 -15.18 31.37
CA GLN A 7 -3.79 -15.91 30.28
C GLN A 7 -4.04 -15.01 29.06
N GLN A 8 -4.39 -13.75 29.28
CA GLN A 8 -4.51 -12.73 28.23
C GLN A 8 -3.17 -12.48 27.55
N ASP A 9 -2.08 -12.42 28.32
CA ASP A 9 -0.72 -12.29 27.79
C ASP A 9 -0.35 -13.48 26.90
N ARG A 10 -0.72 -14.71 27.30
CA ARG A 10 -0.47 -15.92 26.51
C ARG A 10 -1.24 -15.94 25.19
N ALA A 11 -2.52 -15.59 25.20
CA ALA A 11 -3.33 -15.55 23.98
C ALA A 11 -2.80 -14.48 23.00
N LEU A 12 -2.44 -13.30 23.51
CA LEU A 12 -1.83 -12.23 22.71
C LEU A 12 -0.51 -12.68 22.09
N ILE A 13 0.42 -13.21 22.89
CA ILE A 13 1.72 -13.69 22.40
C ILE A 13 1.53 -14.80 21.36
N SER A 14 0.63 -15.75 21.61
CA SER A 14 0.30 -16.81 20.63
C SER A 14 -0.26 -16.23 19.34
N GLY A 15 -1.11 -15.20 19.42
CA GLY A 15 -1.66 -14.51 18.25
C GLY A 15 -0.58 -13.78 17.44
N ILE A 16 0.32 -13.04 18.09
CA ILE A 16 1.45 -12.37 17.43
C ILE A 16 2.39 -13.40 16.80
N ALA A 17 2.69 -14.50 17.50
CA ALA A 17 3.52 -15.58 16.97
C ALA A 17 2.88 -16.23 15.74
N ALA A 18 1.57 -16.53 15.80
CA ALA A 18 0.83 -17.09 14.67
C ALA A 18 0.78 -16.12 13.48
N TYR A 19 0.56 -14.83 13.73
CA TYR A 19 0.59 -13.81 12.68
C TYR A 19 1.95 -13.73 12.00
N ARG A 20 3.04 -13.70 12.79
CA ARG A 20 4.42 -13.68 12.27
C ARG A 20 4.82 -14.95 11.54
N ALA A 21 4.30 -16.10 11.97
CA ALA A 21 4.54 -17.40 11.34
C ALA A 21 3.58 -17.69 10.17
N SER A 22 2.67 -16.77 9.85
CA SER A 22 1.73 -16.94 8.74
C SER A 22 2.51 -17.15 7.44
N PRO A 23 2.22 -18.21 6.67
CA PRO A 23 2.86 -18.45 5.38
C PRO A 23 2.32 -17.53 4.28
N TYR A 24 1.35 -16.67 4.61
CA TYR A 24 0.70 -15.80 3.65
C TYR A 24 1.73 -14.91 2.95
N THR A 25 1.75 -15.03 1.63
CA THR A 25 2.47 -14.14 0.72
C THR A 25 1.45 -13.63 -0.29
N ARG A 26 1.48 -12.32 -0.57
CA ARG A 26 0.59 -11.75 -1.59
C ARG A 26 0.99 -12.30 -2.96
N ASP A 27 0.09 -13.08 -3.56
CA ASP A 27 0.22 -13.63 -4.91
C ASP A 27 -0.75 -12.88 -5.84
N MET A 28 -0.39 -11.64 -6.17
CA MET A 28 -1.14 -10.80 -7.10
C MET A 28 -0.18 -10.03 -7.98
N THR A 29 -0.50 -10.00 -9.28
CA THR A 29 0.22 -9.18 -10.26
C THR A 29 -0.18 -7.72 -10.10
N ASP A 30 0.81 -6.86 -9.93
CA ASP A 30 0.60 -5.41 -9.92
C ASP A 30 0.07 -4.92 -11.28
N PRO A 31 -0.80 -3.90 -11.31
CA PRO A 31 -1.18 -3.26 -12.57
C PRO A 31 -0.01 -2.60 -13.30
N PRO A 32 -0.18 -2.23 -14.58
CA PRO A 32 0.83 -1.50 -15.34
C PRO A 32 1.35 -0.26 -14.61
N THR A 33 2.66 -0.08 -14.60
CA THR A 33 3.30 1.15 -14.14
C THR A 33 3.37 2.14 -15.30
N ILE A 34 2.76 3.31 -15.14
CA ILE A 34 2.74 4.37 -16.17
C ILE A 34 3.77 5.47 -15.92
N TRP A 35 4.30 5.54 -14.70
CA TRP A 35 5.38 6.44 -14.32
C TRP A 35 6.19 5.83 -13.19
N ALA A 36 7.51 6.05 -13.17
CA ALA A 36 8.36 5.64 -12.06
C ALA A 36 9.56 6.57 -11.88
N GLU A 37 9.95 6.78 -10.64
CA GLU A 37 11.21 7.44 -10.25
C GLU A 37 11.73 6.74 -9.00
N SER A 38 12.95 6.19 -9.09
CA SER A 38 13.48 5.33 -8.01
C SER A 38 12.49 4.20 -7.69
N GLU A 39 12.21 3.95 -6.42
CA GLU A 39 11.24 2.95 -5.96
C GLU A 39 9.77 3.43 -6.04
N THR A 40 9.52 4.71 -6.34
CA THR A 40 8.16 5.24 -6.45
C THR A 40 7.58 4.95 -7.83
N ARG A 41 6.36 4.42 -7.86
CA ARG A 41 5.64 4.01 -9.07
C ARG A 41 4.22 4.58 -9.07
N LEU A 42 3.72 4.96 -10.24
CA LEU A 42 2.32 5.25 -10.47
C LEU A 42 1.69 4.09 -11.25
N LEU A 43 0.76 3.39 -10.61
CA LEU A 43 0.09 2.21 -11.16
C LEU A 43 -1.27 2.60 -11.74
N ASP A 44 -1.58 2.10 -12.94
CA ASP A 44 -2.84 2.35 -13.65
C ASP A 44 -3.75 1.11 -13.57
N TYR A 45 -4.89 1.25 -12.88
CA TYR A 45 -5.89 0.18 -12.76
C TYR A 45 -6.89 0.15 -13.94
N GLY A 46 -6.82 1.12 -14.85
CA GLY A 46 -7.76 1.29 -15.95
C GLY A 46 -9.15 1.69 -15.48
N GLY A 47 -10.12 1.53 -16.38
CA GLY A 47 -11.50 1.97 -16.19
C GLY A 47 -11.90 3.02 -17.22
N THR A 48 -13.19 3.34 -17.29
CA THR A 48 -13.75 4.30 -18.27
C THR A 48 -14.38 5.53 -17.62
N GLY A 49 -14.25 5.64 -16.29
CA GLY A 49 -14.83 6.72 -15.50
C GLY A 49 -13.85 7.84 -15.18
N PRO A 50 -14.22 8.74 -14.24
CA PRO A 50 -13.34 9.80 -13.78
C PRO A 50 -12.04 9.25 -13.19
N SER A 51 -10.92 9.91 -13.49
CA SER A 51 -9.61 9.60 -12.93
C SER A 51 -9.54 9.93 -11.43
N ILE A 52 -9.07 9.00 -10.61
CA ILE A 52 -8.92 9.17 -9.16
C ILE A 52 -7.52 8.73 -8.74
N LEU A 53 -6.74 9.65 -8.19
CA LEU A 53 -5.42 9.36 -7.63
C LEU A 53 -5.51 8.96 -6.15
N PHE A 54 -5.01 7.77 -5.83
CA PHE A 54 -4.85 7.29 -4.46
C PHE A 54 -3.41 7.51 -3.99
N VAL A 55 -3.26 8.32 -2.95
CA VAL A 55 -1.98 8.61 -2.29
C VAL A 55 -2.01 7.98 -0.88
N PRO A 56 -1.43 6.78 -0.68
CA PRO A 56 -1.43 6.11 0.61
C PRO A 56 -0.43 6.74 1.58
N SER A 57 -0.55 6.39 2.86
CA SER A 57 0.45 6.75 3.87
C SER A 57 1.85 6.24 3.50
N LEU A 58 2.91 6.92 3.93
CA LEU A 58 4.30 6.48 3.74
C LEU A 58 4.69 5.26 4.58
N ILE A 59 3.83 4.84 5.53
CA ILE A 59 4.13 3.74 6.47
C ILE A 59 3.67 2.39 5.90
N ASN A 60 2.40 2.31 5.51
CA ASN A 60 1.84 1.07 4.97
C ASN A 60 2.15 0.94 3.47
N ARG A 61 2.41 -0.30 3.04
CA ARG A 61 2.59 -0.60 1.62
C ARG A 61 1.32 -0.30 0.84
N ALA A 62 1.47 0.27 -0.35
CA ALA A 62 0.36 0.70 -1.19
C ALA A 62 -0.60 -0.45 -1.58
N TYR A 63 -0.08 -1.68 -1.67
CA TYR A 63 -0.87 -2.88 -1.97
C TYR A 63 -1.98 -3.17 -0.95
N ILE A 64 -2.06 -2.49 0.20
CA ILE A 64 -3.19 -2.64 1.12
C ILE A 64 -4.53 -2.28 0.46
N LEU A 65 -4.52 -1.46 -0.59
CA LEU A 65 -5.71 -1.11 -1.39
C LEU A 65 -6.01 -2.14 -2.50
N ASP A 66 -5.12 -3.11 -2.70
CA ASP A 66 -5.17 -4.20 -3.71
C ASP A 66 -4.55 -5.49 -3.14
N LEU A 67 -5.09 -5.97 -2.01
CA LEU A 67 -4.44 -6.94 -1.13
C LEU A 67 -4.64 -8.39 -1.58
N MET A 68 -5.88 -8.76 -1.92
CA MET A 68 -6.28 -10.09 -2.40
C MET A 68 -7.32 -9.94 -3.52
N PRO A 69 -7.53 -10.96 -4.38
CA PRO A 69 -8.55 -10.90 -5.43
C PRO A 69 -9.94 -10.50 -4.91
N GLU A 70 -10.34 -11.03 -3.74
CA GLU A 70 -11.63 -10.74 -3.10
C GLU A 70 -11.58 -9.48 -2.22
N ALA A 71 -10.39 -8.92 -1.97
CA ALA A 71 -10.15 -7.76 -1.11
C ALA A 71 -9.29 -6.70 -1.83
N SER A 72 -9.72 -6.34 -3.05
CA SER A 72 -9.13 -5.27 -3.84
C SER A 72 -10.11 -4.12 -4.02
N MET A 73 -9.88 -3.03 -3.29
CA MET A 73 -10.70 -1.83 -3.40
C MET A 73 -10.51 -1.17 -4.77
N LEU A 74 -9.27 -1.10 -5.27
CA LEU A 74 -8.97 -0.39 -6.52
C LEU A 74 -9.48 -1.13 -7.75
N ARG A 75 -9.35 -2.47 -7.80
CA ARG A 75 -9.93 -3.24 -8.91
C ARG A 75 -11.45 -3.19 -8.87
N TRP A 76 -12.05 -3.23 -7.67
CA TRP A 76 -13.49 -3.04 -7.53
C TRP A 76 -13.92 -1.67 -8.06
N LEU A 77 -13.25 -0.60 -7.67
CA LEU A 77 -13.56 0.76 -8.15
C LEU A 77 -13.42 0.90 -9.68
N ALA A 78 -12.38 0.33 -10.27
CA ALA A 78 -12.17 0.33 -11.73
C ALA A 78 -13.33 -0.37 -12.46
N ALA A 79 -13.80 -1.50 -11.92
CA ALA A 79 -14.96 -2.22 -12.45
C ALA A 79 -16.30 -1.48 -12.26
N HIS A 80 -16.36 -0.49 -11.36
CA HIS A 80 -17.58 0.23 -11.00
C HIS A 80 -17.59 1.70 -11.47
N GLY A 81 -16.93 1.99 -12.60
CA GLY A 81 -17.09 3.26 -13.30
C GLY A 81 -16.21 4.39 -12.79
N THR A 82 -15.02 4.05 -12.29
CA THR A 82 -13.94 5.01 -12.02
C THR A 82 -12.67 4.57 -12.75
N HIS A 83 -11.66 5.45 -12.83
CA HIS A 83 -10.33 5.14 -13.36
C HIS A 83 -9.28 5.38 -12.28
N PRO A 84 -8.96 4.40 -11.40
CA PRO A 84 -8.04 4.59 -10.30
C PRO A 84 -6.56 4.57 -10.73
N TYR A 85 -5.79 5.48 -10.16
CA TYR A 85 -4.34 5.44 -10.14
C TYR A 85 -3.85 5.26 -8.71
N LEU A 86 -2.81 4.44 -8.50
CA LEU A 86 -2.19 4.25 -7.19
C LEU A 86 -0.75 4.72 -7.20
N LEU A 87 -0.42 5.64 -6.30
CA LEU A 87 0.96 5.97 -6.01
C LEU A 87 1.53 4.94 -5.02
N ASP A 88 2.47 4.12 -5.49
CA ASP A 88 3.27 3.25 -4.64
C ASP A 88 4.61 3.93 -4.35
N TRP A 89 4.82 4.35 -3.10
CA TRP A 89 6.08 4.97 -2.67
C TRP A 89 7.29 4.03 -2.78
N GLY A 90 7.05 2.71 -2.73
CA GLY A 90 8.10 1.70 -2.69
C GLY A 90 8.85 1.67 -1.36
N TRP A 91 10.11 1.25 -1.40
CA TRP A 91 11.01 1.31 -0.24
C TRP A 91 11.87 2.57 -0.31
N PRO A 92 12.08 3.30 0.80
CA PRO A 92 13.03 4.41 0.80
C PRO A 92 14.45 3.91 0.47
N GLY A 93 15.05 4.45 -0.59
CA GLY A 93 16.45 4.23 -0.94
C GLY A 93 17.38 5.24 -0.27
N GLU A 94 18.64 5.28 -0.73
CA GLU A 94 19.66 6.19 -0.19
C GLU A 94 19.30 7.67 -0.34
N ILE A 95 18.62 8.04 -1.43
CA ILE A 95 18.19 9.42 -1.68
C ILE A 95 17.01 9.75 -0.76
N GLU A 96 15.99 8.89 -0.72
CA GLU A 96 14.78 9.07 0.08
C GLU A 96 15.08 9.10 1.59
N ARG A 97 16.20 8.52 2.03
CA ARG A 97 16.66 8.61 3.43
C ARG A 97 16.83 10.06 3.92
N HIS A 98 17.07 10.99 3.01
CA HIS A 98 17.27 12.41 3.30
C HIS A 98 16.02 13.25 3.01
N PHE A 99 14.91 12.63 2.58
CA PHE A 99 13.69 13.35 2.26
C PHE A 99 13.00 13.88 3.52
N THR A 100 12.59 15.14 3.42
CA THR A 100 11.54 15.73 4.24
C THR A 100 10.16 15.38 3.66
N LEU A 101 9.09 15.69 4.39
CA LEU A 101 7.73 15.60 3.83
C LEU A 101 7.54 16.49 2.60
N THR A 102 8.23 17.63 2.54
CA THR A 102 8.19 18.51 1.38
C THR A 102 8.78 17.82 0.15
N ASP A 103 9.87 17.07 0.30
CA ASP A 103 10.49 16.34 -0.81
C ASP A 103 9.56 15.23 -1.34
N TYR A 104 8.81 14.57 -0.46
CA TYR A 104 7.79 13.60 -0.86
C TYR A 104 6.60 14.25 -1.58
N ILE A 105 6.05 15.34 -1.01
CA ILE A 105 4.78 15.93 -1.47
C ILE A 105 5.02 16.91 -2.62
N ALA A 106 5.77 17.99 -2.37
CA ALA A 106 6.06 19.04 -3.34
C ALA A 106 7.23 18.67 -4.29
N GLY A 107 7.81 17.48 -4.12
CA GLY A 107 8.83 16.96 -5.01
C GLY A 107 8.33 15.74 -5.77
N ARG A 108 8.40 14.58 -5.13
CA ARG A 108 8.16 13.28 -5.77
C ARG A 108 6.73 13.13 -6.27
N LEU A 109 5.73 13.48 -5.46
CA LEU A 109 4.32 13.40 -5.86
C LEU A 109 3.99 14.40 -6.98
N GLU A 110 4.45 15.65 -6.90
CA GLU A 110 4.25 16.63 -7.97
C GLU A 110 4.81 16.13 -9.32
N ARG A 111 6.03 15.55 -9.33
CA ARG A 111 6.61 14.98 -10.57
C ARG A 111 5.86 13.77 -11.11
N ALA A 112 5.19 13.01 -10.23
CA ALA A 112 4.41 11.85 -10.65
C ALA A 112 3.09 12.22 -11.35
N ILE A 113 2.60 13.46 -11.15
CA ILE A 113 1.29 13.92 -11.67
C ILE A 113 1.41 15.05 -12.71
N ALA A 114 2.65 15.45 -13.06
CA ALA A 114 2.95 16.49 -14.04
C ALA A 114 2.92 15.95 -15.47
#